data_AF-A0A7X7DZJ0-F1
#
_entry.id   AF-A0A7X7DZJ0-F1
#
_cell.length_a   1.000
_cell.length_b   1.000
_cell.length_c   1.000
_cell.angle_alpha   90.00
_cell.angle_beta   90.00
_cell.angle_gamma   90.00
#
_symmetry.space_group_name_H-M   'P 1'
#
loop_
_entity.id
_entity.type
_entity.pdbx_description
1 polymer ?
#
loop_
_entity_poly.entity_id
_entity_poly.type
_entity_poly.pdbx_seq_one_letter_code
_entity_poly.pdbx_strand_id
1 'polypeptide(L)' 'MIKAGILGGSGYMGGETLRVLLEHPGVEIAWITSRGDKPVEYFHPIFSEKI' A
#
# COMPACT_ATOMS: atom_id res chain seq x y z
N MET A 1 2.95 -15.16 -10.02
CA MET A 1 2.82 -13.74 -9.64
C MET A 1 1.44 -13.55 -9.04
N ILE A 2 1.38 -13.12 -7.78
CA ILE A 2 0.12 -12.92 -7.04
C ILE A 2 -0.22 -11.42 -7.11
N LYS A 3 -1.43 -11.09 -7.54
CA LYS A 3 -1.93 -9.70 -7.48
C LYS A 3 -2.61 -9.48 -6.14
N ALA A 4 -2.13 -8.52 -5.35
CA ALA A 4 -2.63 -8.23 -4.01
C ALA A 4 -3.35 -6.88 -3.97
N GLY A 5 -4.48 -6.84 -3.27
CA GLY A 5 -5.17 -5.60 -2.93
C GLY A 5 -5.11 -5.33 -1.42
N ILE A 6 -4.97 -4.07 -1.02
CA ILE A 6 -4.90 -3.66 0.39
C ILE A 6 -6.11 -2.78 0.74
N LEU A 7 -7.00 -3.29 1.59
CA LEU A 7 -8.11 -2.53 2.18
C LEU A 7 -7.69 -2.02 3.57
N GLY A 8 -7.69 -0.70 3.77
CA GLY A 8 -7.22 -0.07 5.00
C GLY A 8 -5.77 0.43 4.94
N GLY A 9 -5.26 0.78 3.75
CA GLY A 9 -3.92 1.33 3.55
C GLY A 9 -3.55 2.56 4.39
N SER A 10 -4.51 3.38 4.82
CA SER A 10 -4.24 4.54 5.68
C SER A 10 -3.86 4.18 7.12
N GLY A 11 -4.15 2.95 7.58
CA GLY A 11 -3.76 2.49 8.91
C GLY A 11 -2.30 2.03 8.95
N TYR A 12 -1.73 1.93 10.16
CA TYR A 12 -0.35 1.48 10.36
C TYR A 12 -0.09 0.08 9.78
N MET A 13 -1.03 -0.85 9.99
CA MET A 13 -0.89 -2.20 9.47
C MET A 13 -1.01 -2.23 7.93
N GLY A 14 -1.83 -1.35 7.34
CA GLY A 14 -1.95 -1.21 5.89
C GLY A 14 -0.65 -0.68 5.27
N GLY A 15 -0.07 0.36 5.85
CA GLY A 15 1.23 0.91 5.44
C GLY A 15 2.36 -0.11 5.59
N GLU A 16 2.41 -0.85 6.71
CA GLU A 16 3.45 -1.88 6.90
C GLU A 16 3.29 -3.07 5.94
N THR A 17 2.05 -3.48 5.68
CA THR A 17 1.75 -4.50 4.66
C THR A 17 2.24 -4.04 3.30
N LEU A 18 1.97 -2.78 2.92
CA LEU A 18 2.46 -2.20 1.69
C LEU A 18 4.00 -2.20 1.62
N ARG A 19 4.68 -1.78 2.69
CA ARG A 19 6.14 -1.74 2.77
C ARG A 19 6.78 -3.10 2.51
N VAL A 20 6.21 -4.16 3.09
CA VAL A 20 6.72 -5.53 2.92
C VAL A 20 6.41 -6.07 1.53
N LEU A 21 5.18 -5.87 1.04
CA LEU A 21 4.75 -6.45 -0.24
C LEU A 21 5.35 -5.73 -1.45
N LEU A 22 5.66 -4.43 -1.37
CA LEU A 22 6.35 -3.69 -2.45
C LEU A 22 7.71 -4.30 -2.83
N GLU A 23 8.42 -4.87 -1.86
CA GLU A 23 9.74 -5.46 -2.06
C GLU A 23 9.66 -6.98 -2.33
N HIS A 24 8.46 -7.57 -2.35
CA HIS A 24 8.29 -9.01 -2.46
C HIS A 24 8.27 -9.47 -3.93
N PRO A 25 9.23 -10.29 -4.40
CA PRO A 25 9.42 -10.57 -5.84
C PRO A 25 8.26 -11.34 -6.49
N GLY A 26 7.41 -11.98 -5.70
CA GLY A 26 6.25 -12.74 -6.17
C GLY A 26 4.92 -11.97 -6.20
N VAL A 27 4.90 -10.71 -5.75
CA VAL A 27 3.68 -9.93 -5.53
C VAL A 27 3.69 -8.66 -6.37
N GLU A 28 2.54 -8.35 -6.95
CA GLU A 28 2.24 -7.08 -7.61
C GLU A 28 1.07 -6.42 -6.88
N ILE A 29 1.23 -5.15 -6.49
CA ILE A 29 0.14 -4.40 -5.85
C ILE A 29 -0.86 -3.98 -6.93
N ALA A 30 -2.09 -4.50 -6.85
CA ALA A 30 -3.15 -4.20 -7.81
C ALA A 30 -3.94 -2.93 -7.43
N TRP A 31 -4.18 -2.72 -6.14
CA TRP A 31 -4.85 -1.53 -5.62
C TRP A 31 -4.64 -1.39 -4.12
N ILE A 32 -4.76 -0.16 -3.63
CA ILE A 32 -4.77 0.19 -2.21
C ILE A 32 -5.91 1.18 -2.01
N THR A 33 -6.73 0.94 -1.00
CA THR A 33 -7.84 1.83 -0.68
C THR A 33 -8.11 1.90 0.80
N SER A 34 -8.87 2.91 1.22
CA SER A 34 -9.31 3.16 2.59
C SER A 34 -10.60 3.97 2.55
N ARG A 35 -11.23 4.14 3.70
CA ARG A 35 -12.32 5.11 3.83
C ARG A 35 -11.77 6.53 3.66
N GLY A 36 -12.33 7.31 2.74
CA GLY A 36 -11.86 8.66 2.39
C GLY A 36 -11.31 8.74 0.96
N ASP A 37 -10.83 9.91 0.59
CA ASP A 37 -10.37 10.29 -0.76
C ASP A 37 -8.87 10.61 -0.82
N LYS A 38 -8.20 10.65 0.34
CA LYS A 38 -6.76 10.93 0.41
C LYS A 38 -5.95 9.71 -0.04
N PRO A 39 -4.86 9.92 -0.79
CA PRO A 39 -4.02 8.84 -1.26
C PRO A 39 -3.13 8.31 -0.11
N VAL A 40 -2.50 7.15 -0.28
CA VAL A 40 -1.81 6.46 0.83
C VAL A 40 -0.57 7.21 1.32
N GLU A 41 0.11 7.94 0.42
CA GLU A 41 1.29 8.76 0.68
C GLU A 41 0.97 9.94 1.62
N TYR A 42 -0.30 10.39 1.63
CA TYR A 42 -0.75 11.40 2.59
C TYR A 42 -0.61 10.91 4.05
N PHE A 43 -0.87 9.63 4.30
CA PHE A 43 -0.77 9.03 5.63
C PHE A 43 0.63 8.45 5.89
N HIS A 44 1.31 7.99 4.84
CA HIS A 44 2.62 7.35 4.91
C HIS A 44 3.59 7.97 3.86
N PRO A 45 4.23 9.11 4.17
CA PRO A 45 5.01 9.88 3.20
C PRO A 45 6.20 9.12 2.57
N ILE A 46 6.67 8.05 3.23
CA ILE A 46 7.75 7.18 2.74
C ILE A 46 7.44 6.52 1.38
N PHE A 47 6.17 6.43 0.99
CA PHE A 47 5.77 5.82 -0.28
C PHE A 47 5.70 6.79 -1.45
N SER A 48 5.94 8.10 -1.25
CA SER A 48 5.78 9.14 -2.29
C SER A 48 6.61 8.94 -3.57
N GLU A 49 7.67 8.13 -3.51
CA GLU A 49 8.55 7.83 -4.66
C GLU A 49 8.45 6.36 -5.10
N LYS A 50 7.56 5.57 -4.49
CA LYS A 50 7.49 4.11 -4.67
C LYS A 50 6.24 3.61 -5.39
N ILE A 51 5.19 4.42 -5.47
CA ILE A 51 3.87 4.07 -6.04
C ILE A 51 3.26 5.24 -6.79
#